data_AF-A0A098E7R0-F1
#
_entry.id   AF-A0A098E7R0-F1
#
_cell.length_a   1.000
_cell.length_b   1.000
_cell.length_c   1.000
_cell.angle_alpha   90.00
_cell.angle_beta   90.00
_cell.angle_gamma   90.00
#
_symmetry.space_group_name_H-M   'P 1'
#
loop_
_entity.id
_entity.type
_entity.pdbx_description
1 polymer ?
#
loop_
_entity_poly.entity_id
_entity_poly.type
_entity_poly.pdbx_seq_one_letter_code
_entity_poly.pdbx_strand_id
1 'polypeptide(L)'
;MNTTKKFEYNIEFFDREKEKQEILNILKVKPQLINFIYGPINSGKTTLIQKLIDDLPKAKYAVFYINLRGKLIKEYGGFVRVLFKVKRKEISRKLN
;
A
#
# COMPACT_ATOMS: atom_id res chain seq x y z
N MET A 1 24.87 -24.28 -30.52
CA MET A 1 24.59 -22.84 -30.30
C MET A 1 23.09 -22.70 -30.14
N ASN A 2 22.61 -22.43 -28.92
CA ASN A 2 21.24 -21.94 -28.67
C ASN A 2 21.22 -21.27 -27.30
N THR A 3 21.37 -19.95 -27.35
CA THR A 3 21.40 -19.00 -26.25
C THR A 3 19.97 -18.70 -25.80
N THR A 4 19.51 -19.34 -24.73
CA THR A 4 18.40 -18.80 -23.93
C THR A 4 19.01 -17.98 -22.79
N LYS A 5 19.45 -16.76 -23.13
CA LYS A 5 19.68 -15.74 -22.09
C LYS A 5 18.33 -15.45 -21.45
N LYS A 6 18.17 -15.90 -20.20
CA LYS A 6 17.07 -15.52 -19.33
C LYS A 6 17.23 -14.01 -19.07
N PHE A 7 16.43 -13.19 -19.72
CA PHE A 7 16.37 -11.77 -19.39
C PHE A 7 15.64 -11.63 -18.06
N GLU A 8 16.41 -11.51 -16.98
CA GLU A 8 15.90 -11.08 -15.69
C GLU A 8 15.57 -9.59 -15.81
N TYR A 9 14.31 -9.27 -16.11
CA TYR A 9 13.83 -7.90 -16.00
C TYR A 9 13.75 -7.56 -14.51
N ASN A 10 14.78 -6.89 -14.00
CA ASN A 10 14.70 -6.18 -12.73
C ASN A 10 13.84 -4.93 -12.98
N ILE A 11 12.52 -5.08 -12.92
CA ILE A 11 11.60 -3.94 -13.00
C ILE A 11 11.68 -3.22 -11.65
N GLU A 12 12.69 -2.37 -11.51
CA GLU A 12 12.78 -1.47 -10.37
C GLU A 12 11.60 -0.51 -10.37
N PHE A 13 11.27 -0.02 -9.17
CA PHE A 13 10.27 1.02 -8.97
C PHE A 13 10.82 2.37 -9.49
N PHE A 14 10.91 2.50 -10.81
CA PHE A 14 11.61 3.58 -11.51
C PHE A 14 10.75 4.84 -11.63
N ASP A 15 11.36 6.02 -11.40
CA ASP A 15 10.79 7.36 -11.61
C ASP A 15 9.49 7.67 -10.84
N ARG A 16 9.49 7.37 -9.54
CA ARG A 16 8.34 7.56 -8.64
C ARG A 16 8.65 8.37 -7.39
N GLU A 17 9.86 8.93 -7.32
CA GLU A 17 10.35 9.69 -6.16
C GLU A 17 9.53 10.96 -5.93
N LYS A 18 9.11 11.64 -7.00
CA LYS A 18 8.23 12.80 -6.89
C LYS A 18 6.91 12.46 -6.21
N GLU A 19 6.21 11.43 -6.68
CA GLU A 19 4.93 10.99 -6.11
C GLU A 19 5.09 10.52 -4.64
N LYS A 20 6.19 9.81 -4.32
CA LYS A 20 6.51 9.46 -2.93
C LYS A 20 6.65 10.70 -2.06
N GLN A 21 7.40 11.71 -2.50
CA GLN A 21 7.60 12.94 -1.73
C GLN A 21 6.30 13.73 -1.55
N GLU A 22 5.45 13.78 -2.57
CA GLU A 22 4.12 14.40 -2.46
C GLU A 22 3.28 13.73 -1.37
N ILE A 23 3.20 12.39 -1.36
CA ILE A 23 2.45 11.67 -0.33
C ILE A 23 3.09 11.86 1.05
N LEU A 24 4.42 11.84 1.17
CA LEU A 24 5.11 12.09 2.43
C LEU A 24 4.84 13.50 2.96
N ASN A 25 4.77 14.50 2.09
CA ASN A 25 4.45 15.88 2.49
C ASN A 25 3.02 16.00 2.99
N ILE A 26 2.07 15.27 2.38
CA ILE A 26 0.69 15.14 2.88
C ILE A 26 0.67 14.52 4.28
N LEU A 27 1.52 13.52 4.56
CA LEU A 27 1.59 12.88 5.88
C LEU A 27 2.25 13.76 6.97
N LYS A 28 3.04 14.79 6.58
CA LYS A 28 3.69 15.72 7.51
C LYS A 28 2.75 16.82 8.00
N VAL A 29 1.69 17.13 7.25
CA VAL A 29 0.71 18.15 7.62
C VAL A 29 -0.41 17.57 8.47
N LYS A 30 -1.11 18.43 9.23
CA LYS A 30 -2.29 18.00 9.98
C LYS A 30 -3.34 17.47 9.00
N PRO A 31 -3.92 16.28 9.23
CA PRO A 31 -4.90 15.71 8.32
C PRO A 31 -6.17 16.57 8.32
N GLN A 32 -6.50 17.10 7.15
CA GLN A 32 -7.69 17.95 6.92
C GLN A 32 -8.58 17.45 5.78
N LEU A 33 -8.05 16.59 4.89
CA LEU A 33 -8.70 16.17 3.66
C LEU A 33 -8.54 14.67 3.43
N ILE A 34 -9.50 14.10 2.68
CA ILE A 34 -9.39 12.76 2.12
C ILE A 34 -8.62 12.86 0.81
N ASN A 35 -7.50 12.15 0.70
CA ASN A 35 -6.65 12.18 -0.48
C ASN A 35 -6.96 10.97 -1.38
N PHE A 36 -7.14 11.24 -2.67
CA PHE A 36 -7.39 10.22 -3.68
C PHE A 36 -6.16 10.07 -4.57
N ILE A 37 -5.70 8.83 -4.73
CA ILE A 37 -4.67 8.47 -5.71
C ILE A 37 -5.35 7.76 -6.86
N TYR A 38 -5.32 8.37 -8.06
CA TYR A 38 -6.02 7.88 -9.24
C TYR A 38 -5.08 7.77 -10.45
N GLY A 39 -5.55 7.11 -11.51
CA GLY A 39 -4.80 6.92 -12.75
C GLY A 39 -5.16 5.60 -13.44
N PRO A 40 -4.60 5.32 -14.63
CA PRO A 40 -4.93 4.13 -15.44
C PRO A 40 -4.75 2.81 -14.69
N ILE A 41 -5.53 1.79 -15.04
CA ILE A 41 -5.34 0.43 -14.48
C ILE A 41 -3.90 -0.03 -14.77
N ASN A 42 -3.29 -0.73 -13.80
CA ASN A 42 -1.90 -1.21 -13.85
C ASN A 42 -0.81 -0.13 -13.91
N SER A 43 -1.13 1.15 -13.64
CA SER A 43 -0.13 2.22 -13.54
C SER A 43 0.78 2.16 -12.30
N GLY A 44 0.81 1.06 -11.55
CA GLY A 44 1.67 0.91 -10.37
C GLY A 44 1.18 1.55 -9.07
N LYS A 45 -0.05 2.10 -9.00
CA LYS A 45 -0.58 2.75 -7.77
C LYS A 45 -0.49 1.88 -6.52
N THR A 46 -0.90 0.61 -6.61
CA THR A 46 -0.84 -0.32 -5.48
C THR A 46 0.60 -0.54 -5.03
N THR A 47 1.52 -0.69 -5.98
CA THR A 47 2.96 -0.85 -5.73
C THR A 47 3.56 0.39 -5.07
N LEU A 48 3.20 1.59 -5.52
CA LEU A 48 3.61 2.86 -4.91
C LEU A 48 3.20 2.93 -3.44
N ILE A 49 1.94 2.62 -3.13
CA ILE A 49 1.43 2.66 -1.75
C ILE A 49 2.10 1.59 -0.89
N GLN A 50 2.27 0.36 -1.38
CA GLN A 50 2.94 -0.70 -0.64
C GLN A 50 4.39 -0.34 -0.32
N LYS A 51 5.14 0.13 -1.33
CA LYS A 51 6.54 0.53 -1.14
C LYS A 51 6.68 1.69 -0.15
N LEU A 52 5.79 2.69 -0.24
CA LEU A 52 5.74 3.78 0.71
C LEU A 52 5.48 3.29 2.14
N ILE A 53 4.51 2.38 2.33
CA ILE A 53 4.20 1.80 3.63
C ILE A 53 5.41 1.06 4.21
N ASP A 54 6.13 0.30 3.38
CA ASP A 54 7.32 -0.44 3.79
C ASP A 54 8.44 0.51 4.24
N ASP A 55 8.65 1.61 3.50
CA ASP A 55 9.69 2.60 3.75
C ASP A 55 9.34 3.57 4.93
N LEU A 56 8.08 3.64 5.36
CA LEU A 56 7.67 4.53 6.46
C LEU A 56 8.26 4.10 7.83
N PRO A 57 8.79 5.05 8.63
CA PRO A 57 9.31 4.76 9.96
C PRO A 57 8.24 4.18 10.89
N LYS A 58 8.34 2.90 11.23
CA LYS A 58 7.33 2.16 12.03
C LYS A 58 7.16 2.72 13.45
N ALA A 59 8.17 3.41 13.98
CA ALA A 59 8.10 4.09 15.27
C ALA A 59 7.19 5.33 15.25
N LYS A 60 6.98 5.95 14.08
CA LYS A 60 6.18 7.18 13.92
C LYS A 60 4.80 6.92 13.33
N TYR A 61 4.67 5.91 12.46
CA TYR A 61 3.43 5.68 11.71
C TYR A 61 2.84 4.29 11.99
N ALA A 62 1.56 4.29 12.39
CA ALA A 62 0.72 3.09 12.39
C ALA A 62 -0.13 3.08 11.11
N VAL A 63 -0.02 2.02 10.31
CA VAL A 63 -0.63 1.96 8.98
C VAL A 63 -1.78 0.95 8.98
N PHE A 64 -2.99 1.42 8.69
CA PHE A 64 -4.17 0.60 8.47
C PHE A 64 -4.42 0.42 6.97
N TYR A 65 -3.92 -0.69 6.40
CA TYR A 65 -4.08 -0.99 4.97
C TYR A 65 -5.21 -1.99 4.71
N ILE A 66 -6.18 -1.60 3.88
CA ILE A 66 -7.31 -2.45 3.48
C ILE A 66 -7.28 -2.65 1.96
N ASN A 67 -6.91 -3.85 1.53
CA ASN A 67 -7.04 -4.24 0.13
C ASN A 67 -8.48 -4.70 -0.17
N LEU A 68 -9.26 -3.84 -0.83
CA LEU A 68 -10.63 -4.16 -1.25
C LEU A 68 -10.67 -4.98 -2.56
N ARG A 69 -9.66 -4.88 -3.44
CA ARG A 69 -9.61 -5.61 -4.72
C ARG A 69 -9.62 -7.13 -4.52
N GLY A 70 -8.91 -7.62 -3.50
CA GLY A 70 -8.83 -9.05 -3.19
C GLY A 70 -9.97 -9.58 -2.31
N LYS A 71 -10.97 -8.75 -1.97
CA LYS A 71 -12.02 -9.11 -1.00
C LYS A 71 -13.39 -8.95 -1.63
N LEU A 72 -14.12 -10.05 -1.74
CA LEU A 72 -15.50 -10.05 -2.17
C LEU A 72 -16.39 -9.57 -1.02
N ILE A 73 -16.82 -8.31 -1.07
CA ILE A 73 -17.70 -7.70 -0.07
C ILE A 73 -19.09 -7.59 -0.70
N LYS A 74 -19.95 -8.57 -0.41
CA LYS A 74 -21.34 -8.62 -0.92
C LYS A 74 -22.35 -7.98 0.03
N GLU A 75 -21.99 -7.81 1.30
CA GLU A 75 -22.90 -7.44 2.37
C GLU A 75 -22.17 -6.68 3.49
N TYR A 76 -22.94 -5.88 4.25
CA TYR A 76 -22.42 -5.03 5.34
C TYR A 76 -21.59 -5.81 6.36
N GLY A 77 -22.05 -6.99 6.77
CA GLY A 77 -21.30 -7.86 7.69
C GLY A 77 -19.93 -8.25 7.14
N GLY A 78 -19.83 -8.49 5.83
CA GLY A 78 -18.56 -8.72 5.13
C GLY A 78 -17.63 -7.51 5.20
N PHE A 79 -18.15 -6.31 4.98
CA PHE A 79 -17.39 -5.06 5.07
C PHE A 79 -16.82 -4.83 6.47
N VAL A 80 -17.67 -4.91 7.50
CA VAL A 80 -17.28 -4.73 8.91
C VAL A 80 -16.19 -5.74 9.30
N ARG A 81 -16.36 -7.02 8.93
CA ARG A 81 -15.33 -8.04 9.16
C ARG A 81 -14.00 -7.67 8.49
N VAL A 82 -14.03 -7.17 7.26
CA VAL A 82 -12.83 -6.77 6.51
C VAL A 82 -12.12 -5.58 7.17
N LEU A 83 -12.88 -4.60 7.65
CA LEU A 83 -12.36 -3.40 8.31
C LEU A 83 -11.67 -3.75 9.65
N PHE A 84 -12.34 -4.55 10.50
CA PHE A 84 -11.87 -4.82 11.87
C PHE A 84 -10.96 -6.05 12.00
N LYS A 85 -10.93 -6.97 11.02
CA LYS A 85 -9.97 -8.10 11.03
C LYS A 85 -8.51 -7.63 10.95
N VAL A 86 -8.26 -6.48 10.32
CA VAL A 86 -6.91 -5.86 10.27
C VAL A 86 -6.46 -5.46 11.68
N LYS A 87 -7.35 -4.84 12.47
CA LYS A 87 -7.07 -4.39 13.85
C LYS A 87 -6.65 -5.53 14.78
N ARG A 88 -7.25 -6.73 14.66
CA ARG A 88 -6.89 -7.89 15.50
C ARG A 88 -5.49 -8.45 15.21
N LYS A 89 -5.10 -8.56 13.93
CA LYS A 89 -3.76 -9.04 13.56
C LYS A 89 -2.65 -8.12 14.09
N GLU A 90 -2.89 -6.82 14.11
CA GLU A 90 -1.91 -5.84 14.58
C GLU A 90 -1.74 -5.86 16.10
N ILE A 91 -2.82 -6.10 16.84
CA ILE A 91 -2.78 -6.26 18.31
C ILE A 91 -2.03 -7.54 18.70
N SER A 92 -2.33 -8.68 18.06
CA SER A 92 -1.63 -9.94 18.35
C SER A 92 -0.13 -9.89 18.07
N ARG A 93 0.32 -9.06 17.13
CA ARG A 93 1.75 -8.88 16.82
C ARG A 93 2.49 -7.99 17.83
N LYS A 94 1.77 -7.19 18.64
CA LYS A 94 2.35 -6.35 19.69
C LYS A 94 2.43 -7.04 21.06
N LEU A 95 1.76 -8.19 21.21
CA LEU A 95 1.71 -9.01 22.42
C LEU A 95 2.77 -10.14 22.43
N ASN A 96 3.45 -10.35 21.31
CA ASN A 96 4.61 -11.22 21.15
C ASN A 96 5.87 -10.38 20.97
#